data_AF-A0A3N5W5L9-F1
#
_entry.id   AF-A0A3N5W5L9-F1
#
_cell.length_a   1.000
_cell.length_b   1.000
_cell.length_c   1.000
_cell.angle_alpha   90.00
_cell.angle_beta   90.00
_cell.angle_gamma   90.00
#
_symmetry.space_group_name_H-M   'P 1'
#
loop_
_entity.id
_entity.type
_entity.pdbx_description
1 polymer ?
#
loop_
_entity_poly.entity_id
_entity_poly.type
_entity_poly.pdbx_seq_one_letter_code
_entity_poly.pdbx_strand_id
1 'polypeptide(L)'
;MERPWLKFYDPHAPRNIEIPDIPVYRILEDTADRFPKRPAIYFFGGKMNYGELRNQMNLFTQALMNFGFQKGERLGMILANMPQGVIGAFGAMKAGVTPVFFDPLIENEEIHRQLNDSRVETVVILDIILPRVAKVFPQTRVKKFIIASVKEYLPFPRDFFFSLAAKGRGLHVNIPRQANFFSFKQMIQ
;
A
#
# COMPACT_ATOMS: atom_id res chain seq x y z
N MET A 1 -6.44 22.53 31.08
CA MET A 1 -7.05 21.21 31.38
C MET A 1 -5.96 20.36 32.01
N GLU A 2 -6.20 19.83 33.21
CA GLU A 2 -5.23 18.98 33.92
C GLU A 2 -4.99 17.68 33.11
N ARG A 3 -3.74 17.22 33.00
CA ARG A 3 -3.34 16.04 32.19
C ARG A 3 -2.86 14.88 33.09
N PRO A 4 -3.75 14.23 33.86
CA PRO A 4 -3.39 13.26 34.90
C PRO A 4 -2.69 12.00 34.37
N TRP A 5 -2.76 11.72 33.06
CA TRP A 5 -2.03 10.61 32.43
C TRP A 5 -0.51 10.83 32.35
N LEU A 6 -0.03 12.08 32.40
CA LEU A 6 1.40 12.39 32.29
C LEU A 6 2.23 11.84 33.45
N LYS A 7 1.61 11.52 34.59
CA LYS A 7 2.29 10.89 35.74
C LYS A 7 2.72 9.44 35.48
N PHE A 8 2.13 8.79 34.46
CA PHE A 8 2.46 7.43 34.05
C PHE A 8 3.38 7.39 32.82
N TYR A 9 3.70 8.55 32.24
CA TYR A 9 4.59 8.62 31.08
C TYR A 9 6.04 8.51 31.56
N ASP A 10 6.89 7.95 30.70
CA ASP A 10 8.33 7.92 30.94
C ASP A 10 8.86 9.33 31.24
N PRO A 11 9.70 9.54 32.27
CA PRO A 11 10.21 10.87 32.63
C PRO A 11 10.89 11.62 31.48
N HIS A 12 11.49 10.89 30.53
CA HIS A 12 12.17 11.41 29.35
C HIS A 12 11.23 11.61 28.15
N ALA A 13 9.99 11.12 28.21
CA ALA A 13 9.02 11.38 27.16
C ALA A 13 8.63 12.87 27.14
N PRO A 14 8.63 13.52 25.96
CA PRO A 14 8.16 14.89 25.84
C PRO A 14 6.69 14.98 26.23
N ARG A 15 6.39 15.88 27.18
CA ARG A 15 5.01 16.12 27.69
C ARG A 15 4.14 16.92 26.72
N ASN A 16 4.80 17.60 25.78
CA ASN A 16 4.21 18.32 24.66
C ASN A 16 4.98 17.94 23.41
N ILE A 17 4.25 17.58 22.36
CA ILE A 17 4.80 17.36 21.02
C ILE A 17 4.13 18.40 20.14
N GLU A 18 4.94 19.22 19.47
CA GLU A 18 4.44 20.10 18.43
C GLU A 18 4.13 19.23 17.20
N ILE A 19 2.86 19.19 16.82
CA ILE A 19 2.42 18.48 15.62
C ILE A 19 2.49 19.49 14.48
N PRO A 20 3.36 19.28 13.47
CA PRO A 20 3.48 20.22 12.37
C PRO A 20 2.20 20.26 11.54
N ASP A 21 1.79 21.46 11.13
CA ASP A 21 0.65 21.66 10.22
C ASP A 21 1.06 21.40 8.77
N ILE A 22 1.35 20.14 8.47
CA ILE A 22 1.72 19.66 7.13
C ILE A 22 0.95 18.37 6.80
N PRO A 23 0.67 18.10 5.51
CA PRO A 23 0.14 16.81 5.10
C PRO A 23 1.09 15.66 5.48
N VAL A 24 0.54 14.52 5.91
CA VAL A 24 1.34 13.35 6.34
C VAL A 24 2.37 12.91 5.29
N TYR A 25 2.04 13.00 3.99
CA TYR A 25 2.98 12.61 2.94
C TYR A 25 4.22 13.51 2.87
N ARG A 26 4.15 14.77 3.32
CA ARG A 26 5.29 15.69 3.36
C ARG A 26 6.38 15.20 4.30
N ILE A 27 6.01 14.52 5.39
CA ILE A 27 6.97 13.94 6.33
C ILE A 27 7.93 12.98 5.60
N LEU A 28 7.43 12.18 4.66
CA LEU A 28 8.25 11.29 3.84
C LEU A 28 9.11 12.07 2.85
N GLU A 29 8.55 13.07 2.17
CA GLU A 29 9.30 13.91 1.23
C GLU A 29 10.46 14.64 1.90
N ASP A 30 10.22 15.30 3.02
CA ASP A 30 11.23 16.04 3.78
C ASP A 30 12.31 15.11 4.34
N THR A 31 11.93 13.89 4.69
CA THR A 31 12.89 12.85 5.12
C THR A 31 13.74 12.37 3.94
N ALA A 32 13.16 12.23 2.76
CA ALA A 32 13.88 11.87 1.54
C ALA A 32 14.79 13.00 1.03
N ASP A 33 14.45 14.26 1.26
CA ASP A 33 15.33 15.40 0.99
C ASP A 33 16.55 15.41 1.92
N ARG A 34 16.32 15.19 3.23
CA ARG A 34 17.41 15.18 4.22
C ARG A 34 18.29 13.94 4.11
N PHE A 35 17.71 12.78 3.81
CA PHE A 35 18.39 11.49 3.91
C PHE A 35 18.16 10.57 2.71
N PRO A 36 18.40 11.03 1.46
CA PRO A 36 18.00 10.30 0.25
C PRO A 36 18.64 8.91 0.16
N LYS A 37 19.88 8.76 0.62
CA LYS A 37 20.65 7.50 0.53
C LYS A 37 20.45 6.57 1.73
N ARG A 38 19.73 6.99 2.78
CA ARG A 38 19.49 6.14 3.95
C ARG A 38 18.45 5.06 3.62
N PRO A 39 18.62 3.82 4.13
CA PRO A 39 17.59 2.79 4.03
C PRO A 39 16.25 3.28 4.57
N ALA A 40 15.18 3.09 3.80
CA ALA A 40 13.81 3.33 4.21
C ALA A 40 13.05 2.01 4.43
N ILE A 41 13.23 1.04 3.53
CA ILE A 41 12.54 -0.25 3.58
C ILE A 41 13.54 -1.40 3.40
N TYR A 42 13.41 -2.41 4.26
CA TYR A 42 14.02 -3.72 4.10
C TYR A 42 12.93 -4.74 3.81
N PHE A 43 13.08 -5.51 2.73
CA PHE A 43 12.06 -6.47 2.29
C PHE A 43 12.70 -7.71 1.69
N PHE A 44 12.60 -8.85 2.38
CA PHE A 44 13.17 -10.15 1.96
C PHE A 44 14.60 -10.07 1.39
N GLY A 45 15.46 -9.27 2.05
CA GLY A 45 16.85 -9.06 1.68
C GLY A 45 17.08 -8.02 0.57
N GLY A 46 16.02 -7.47 -0.01
CA GLY A 46 16.06 -6.23 -0.77
C GLY A 46 16.10 -5.01 0.18
N LYS A 47 16.66 -3.92 -0.34
CA LYS A 47 16.75 -2.63 0.35
C LYS A 47 16.28 -1.53 -0.60
N MET A 48 15.47 -0.62 -0.09
CA MET A 48 15.06 0.60 -0.77
C MET A 48 15.43 1.80 0.10
N ASN A 49 16.06 2.81 -0.50
CA ASN A 49 16.38 4.06 0.20
C ASN A 49 15.24 5.08 0.10
N TYR A 50 15.31 6.16 0.88
CA TYR A 50 14.26 7.18 0.89
C TYR A 50 14.11 7.90 -0.46
N GLY A 51 15.20 8.09 -1.22
CA GLY A 51 15.14 8.69 -2.56
C GLY A 51 14.34 7.83 -3.55
N GLU A 52 14.58 6.52 -3.56
CA GLU A 52 13.85 5.54 -4.38
C GLU A 52 12.39 5.45 -3.96
N LEU A 53 12.13 5.41 -2.64
CA LEU A 53 10.77 5.36 -2.09
C LEU A 53 9.97 6.59 -2.51
N ARG A 54 10.54 7.80 -2.38
CA ARG A 54 9.91 9.03 -2.82
C ARG A 54 9.66 9.02 -4.34
N ASN A 55 10.61 8.53 -5.13
CA ASN A 55 10.44 8.46 -6.58
C ASN A 55 9.24 7.56 -6.95
N GLN A 56 9.16 6.36 -6.38
CA GLN A 56 8.04 5.45 -6.65
C GLN A 56 6.71 5.99 -6.11
N MET A 57 6.72 6.66 -4.94
CA MET A 57 5.55 7.38 -4.42
C MET A 57 5.07 8.44 -5.40
N ASN A 58 5.97 9.23 -5.98
CA ASN A 58 5.64 10.29 -6.95
C ASN A 58 5.10 9.74 -8.27
N LEU A 59 5.66 8.63 -8.76
CA LEU A 59 5.16 7.95 -9.95
C LEU A 59 3.76 7.39 -9.69
N PHE A 60 3.56 6.73 -8.56
CA PHE A 60 2.24 6.21 -8.19
C PHE A 60 1.19 7.32 -8.01
N THR A 61 1.59 8.45 -7.41
CA THR A 61 0.73 9.65 -7.30
C THR A 61 0.22 10.09 -8.68
N GLN A 62 1.14 10.26 -9.64
CA GLN A 62 0.79 10.66 -11.01
C GLN A 62 -0.08 9.62 -11.70
N ALA A 63 0.23 8.33 -11.50
CA ALA A 63 -0.55 7.24 -12.06
C ALA A 63 -1.99 7.26 -11.52
N LEU A 64 -2.21 7.48 -10.22
CA LEU A 64 -3.57 7.61 -9.65
C LEU A 64 -4.33 8.80 -10.24
N MET A 65 -3.67 9.94 -10.42
CA MET A 65 -4.30 11.11 -11.06
C MET A 65 -4.71 10.81 -12.50
N ASN A 66 -3.82 10.18 -13.28
CA ASN A 66 -4.12 9.75 -14.66
C ASN A 66 -5.18 8.65 -14.72
N PHE A 67 -5.29 7.84 -13.66
CA PHE A 67 -6.31 6.81 -13.50
C PHE A 67 -7.71 7.38 -13.23
N GLY A 68 -7.80 8.70 -13.00
CA GLY A 68 -9.03 9.45 -12.83
C GLY A 68 -9.47 9.66 -11.38
N PHE A 69 -8.63 9.31 -10.40
CA PHE A 69 -8.97 9.53 -9.00
C PHE A 69 -9.22 11.01 -8.70
N GLN A 70 -10.27 11.27 -7.93
CA GLN A 70 -10.62 12.60 -7.43
C GLN A 70 -10.26 12.72 -5.95
N LYS A 71 -10.02 13.97 -5.51
CA LYS A 71 -9.77 14.28 -4.10
C LYS A 71 -10.94 13.79 -3.23
N GLY A 72 -10.62 13.09 -2.14
CA GLY A 72 -11.59 12.55 -1.19
C GLY A 72 -12.11 11.15 -1.55
N GLU A 73 -11.75 10.60 -2.71
CA GLU A 73 -12.00 9.20 -3.02
C GLU A 73 -11.13 8.26 -2.16
N ARG A 74 -11.49 6.97 -2.13
CA ARG A 74 -10.79 5.95 -1.33
C ARG A 74 -10.11 4.93 -2.22
N LEU A 75 -8.88 4.59 -1.85
CA LEU A 75 -8.12 3.48 -2.44
C LEU A 75 -8.00 2.37 -1.41
N GLY A 76 -8.59 1.21 -1.68
CA GLY A 76 -8.45 0.06 -0.79
C GLY A 76 -7.10 -0.61 -0.96
N MET A 77 -6.52 -1.09 0.14
CA MET A 77 -5.20 -1.71 0.19
C MET A 77 -5.35 -3.09 0.85
N ILE A 78 -5.44 -4.13 0.03
CA ILE A 78 -5.51 -5.53 0.44
C ILE A 78 -4.14 -6.15 0.19
N LEU A 79 -3.17 -5.76 1.01
CA LEU A 79 -1.74 -6.09 0.84
C LEU A 79 -1.16 -6.69 2.11
N ALA A 80 -0.12 -7.49 1.95
CA ALA A 80 0.77 -7.84 3.05
C ALA A 80 1.71 -6.66 3.38
N ASN A 81 2.53 -6.79 4.41
CA ASN A 81 3.59 -5.83 4.73
C ASN A 81 4.69 -5.86 3.66
N MET A 82 4.50 -5.09 2.59
CA MET A 82 5.36 -5.03 1.41
C MET A 82 5.56 -3.58 0.95
N PRO A 83 6.62 -3.28 0.16
CA PRO A 83 6.94 -1.92 -0.26
C PRO A 83 5.77 -1.18 -0.93
N GLN A 84 4.98 -1.90 -1.74
CA GLN A 84 3.79 -1.35 -2.40
C GLN A 84 2.76 -0.77 -1.42
N GLY A 85 2.69 -1.28 -0.19
CA GLY A 85 1.81 -0.73 0.85
C GLY A 85 2.20 0.70 1.25
N VAL A 86 3.50 0.93 1.45
CA VAL A 86 4.04 2.25 1.80
C VAL A 86 3.95 3.20 0.60
N ILE A 87 4.39 2.74 -0.58
CA ILE A 87 4.32 3.52 -1.83
C ILE A 87 2.88 3.92 -2.14
N GLY A 88 1.97 2.95 -2.07
CA GLY A 88 0.56 3.12 -2.38
C GLY A 88 -0.14 4.07 -1.42
N ALA A 89 0.08 3.93 -0.12
CA ALA A 89 -0.56 4.78 0.88
C ALA A 89 -0.07 6.23 0.80
N PHE A 90 1.25 6.46 0.73
CA PHE A 90 1.80 7.80 0.63
C PHE A 90 1.49 8.46 -0.71
N GLY A 91 1.53 7.70 -1.80
CA GLY A 91 1.14 8.18 -3.12
C GLY A 91 -0.35 8.54 -3.21
N ALA A 92 -1.23 7.73 -2.60
CA ALA A 92 -2.65 8.04 -2.49
C ALA A 92 -2.89 9.32 -1.69
N MET A 93 -2.29 9.43 -0.49
CA MET A 93 -2.41 10.64 0.34
C MET A 93 -1.93 11.90 -0.41
N LYS A 94 -0.83 11.79 -1.16
CA LYS A 94 -0.32 12.90 -1.99
C LYS A 94 -1.27 13.25 -3.15
N ALA A 95 -1.94 12.27 -3.73
CA ALA A 95 -2.98 12.48 -4.74
C ALA A 95 -4.31 13.02 -4.15
N GLY A 96 -4.40 13.21 -2.84
CA GLY A 96 -5.64 13.61 -2.16
C GLY A 96 -6.66 12.46 -2.00
N VAL A 97 -6.21 11.22 -2.16
CA VAL A 97 -6.98 9.99 -2.03
C VAL A 97 -6.74 9.39 -0.65
N THR A 98 -7.79 8.86 -0.01
CA THR A 98 -7.70 8.23 1.31
C THR A 98 -7.35 6.74 1.16
N PRO A 99 -6.16 6.29 1.59
CA PRO A 99 -5.86 4.85 1.63
C PRO A 99 -6.65 4.18 2.76
N VAL A 100 -7.28 3.04 2.46
CA VAL A 100 -8.01 2.21 3.44
C VAL A 100 -7.38 0.83 3.46
N PHE A 101 -6.87 0.41 4.61
CA PHE A 101 -6.19 -0.88 4.76
C PHE A 101 -7.17 -1.97 5.16
N PHE A 102 -7.05 -3.12 4.49
CA PHE A 102 -7.80 -4.33 4.80
C PHE A 102 -6.82 -5.47 5.05
N ASP A 103 -7.11 -6.28 6.06
CA ASP A 103 -6.30 -7.47 6.33
C ASP A 103 -6.53 -8.51 5.21
N PRO A 104 -5.48 -8.93 4.48
CA PRO A 104 -5.60 -9.93 3.42
C PRO A 104 -6.05 -11.32 3.90
N LEU A 105 -5.96 -11.60 5.20
CA LEU A 105 -6.31 -12.90 5.80
C LEU A 105 -7.69 -12.92 6.46
N ILE A 106 -8.41 -11.79 6.43
CA ILE A 106 -9.72 -11.67 7.05
C ILE A 106 -10.78 -12.55 6.36
N GLU A 107 -11.86 -12.84 7.07
CA GLU A 107 -12.96 -13.64 6.54
C GLU A 107 -13.73 -12.93 5.43
N ASN A 108 -14.27 -13.69 4.49
CA ASN A 108 -14.91 -13.14 3.28
C ASN A 108 -16.14 -12.28 3.59
N GLU A 109 -16.90 -12.61 4.63
CA GLU A 109 -18.06 -11.81 5.06
C GLU A 109 -17.62 -10.49 5.69
N GLU A 110 -16.50 -10.48 6.40
CA GLU A 110 -15.96 -9.31 7.06
C GLU A 110 -15.39 -8.32 6.04
N ILE A 111 -14.56 -8.79 5.10
CA ILE A 111 -14.03 -7.93 4.02
C ILE A 111 -15.15 -7.38 3.13
N HIS A 112 -16.21 -8.15 2.88
CA HIS A 112 -17.40 -7.66 2.18
C HIS A 112 -18.01 -6.44 2.89
N ARG A 113 -18.21 -6.54 4.21
CA ARG A 113 -18.79 -5.45 5.01
C ARG A 113 -17.89 -4.22 4.99
N GLN A 114 -16.58 -4.40 5.20
CA GLN A 114 -15.62 -3.31 5.26
C GLN A 114 -15.47 -2.60 3.91
N LEU A 115 -15.46 -3.34 2.79
CA LEU A 115 -15.38 -2.75 1.44
C LEU A 115 -16.60 -1.89 1.12
N ASN A 116 -17.79 -2.33 1.54
CA ASN A 116 -19.03 -1.59 1.33
C ASN A 116 -19.14 -0.36 2.23
N ASP A 117 -18.78 -0.48 3.51
CA ASP A 117 -18.75 0.64 4.46
C ASP A 117 -17.75 1.73 4.03
N SER A 118 -16.57 1.31 3.58
CA SER A 118 -15.50 2.20 3.12
C SER A 118 -15.79 2.85 1.76
N ARG A 119 -16.83 2.39 1.03
CA ARG A 119 -17.21 2.87 -0.31
C ARG A 119 -16.03 2.91 -1.29
N VAL A 120 -15.18 1.89 -1.25
CA VAL A 120 -14.02 1.78 -2.12
C VAL A 120 -14.46 1.26 -3.50
N GLU A 121 -14.00 1.91 -4.56
CA GLU A 121 -14.26 1.46 -5.95
C GLU A 121 -13.03 0.87 -6.64
N THR A 122 -11.83 1.13 -6.11
CA THR A 122 -10.56 0.63 -6.62
C THR A 122 -9.72 0.07 -5.49
N VAL A 123 -9.16 -1.13 -5.67
CA VAL A 123 -8.28 -1.75 -4.67
C VAL A 123 -6.90 -2.02 -5.25
N VAL A 124 -5.86 -1.80 -4.47
CA VAL A 124 -4.55 -2.43 -4.64
C VAL A 124 -4.58 -3.76 -3.91
N ILE A 125 -4.36 -4.87 -4.62
CA ILE A 125 -4.48 -6.22 -4.06
C ILE A 125 -3.28 -7.08 -4.42
N LEU A 126 -2.85 -7.88 -3.44
CA LEU A 126 -1.81 -8.87 -3.65
C LEU A 126 -2.34 -10.02 -4.52
N ASP A 127 -1.61 -10.34 -5.59
CA ASP A 127 -1.97 -11.37 -6.58
C ASP A 127 -2.39 -12.71 -5.97
N ILE A 128 -1.65 -13.21 -4.97
CA ILE A 128 -1.92 -14.48 -4.28
C ILE A 128 -3.24 -14.48 -3.48
N ILE A 129 -3.72 -13.30 -3.06
CA ILE A 129 -4.93 -13.13 -2.24
C ILE A 129 -6.17 -13.00 -3.12
N LEU A 130 -6.00 -12.46 -4.34
CA LEU A 130 -7.10 -12.21 -5.27
C LEU A 130 -8.07 -13.39 -5.42
N PRO A 131 -7.65 -14.66 -5.65
CA PRO A 131 -8.60 -15.77 -5.82
C PRO A 131 -9.46 -16.06 -4.59
N ARG A 132 -8.93 -15.81 -3.38
CA ARG A 132 -9.63 -16.04 -2.11
C ARG A 132 -10.80 -15.08 -1.94
N VAL A 133 -10.57 -13.80 -2.27
CA VAL A 133 -11.55 -12.72 -2.06
C VAL A 133 -12.32 -12.34 -3.32
N ALA A 134 -12.01 -12.96 -4.47
CA ALA A 134 -12.64 -12.68 -5.76
C ALA A 134 -14.18 -12.77 -5.72
N LYS A 135 -14.72 -13.72 -4.96
CA LYS A 135 -16.17 -13.94 -4.83
C LYS A 135 -16.89 -12.81 -4.10
N VAL A 136 -16.17 -11.99 -3.33
CA VAL A 136 -16.72 -10.86 -2.58
C VAL A 136 -16.98 -9.67 -3.49
N PHE A 137 -16.08 -9.39 -4.46
CA PHE A 137 -16.13 -8.16 -5.24
C PHE A 137 -17.44 -7.89 -6.01
N PRO A 138 -18.11 -8.89 -6.63
CA PRO A 138 -19.39 -8.67 -7.30
C PRO A 138 -20.51 -8.12 -6.40
N GLN A 139 -20.38 -8.26 -5.08
CA GLN A 139 -21.33 -7.77 -4.07
C GLN A 139 -20.90 -6.43 -3.46
N THR A 140 -19.85 -5.81 -4.00
CA THR A 140 -19.27 -4.55 -3.51
C THR A 140 -19.24 -3.48 -4.60
N ARG A 141 -18.78 -2.28 -4.24
CA ARG A 141 -18.55 -1.20 -5.20
C ARG A 141 -17.21 -1.30 -5.94
N VAL A 142 -16.38 -2.28 -5.61
CA VAL A 142 -15.04 -2.45 -6.20
C VAL A 142 -15.19 -2.87 -7.67
N LYS A 143 -14.68 -2.02 -8.57
CA LYS A 143 -14.74 -2.22 -10.02
C LYS A 143 -13.35 -2.37 -10.64
N LYS A 144 -12.32 -1.76 -10.04
CA LYS A 144 -10.96 -1.71 -10.59
C LYS A 144 -9.96 -2.34 -9.62
N PHE A 145 -8.99 -3.06 -10.17
CA PHE A 145 -8.01 -3.83 -9.41
C PHE A 145 -6.58 -3.47 -9.85
N ILE A 146 -5.79 -2.92 -8.95
CA ILE A 146 -4.36 -2.69 -9.13
C ILE A 146 -3.62 -3.87 -8.49
N ILE A 147 -3.01 -4.71 -9.31
CA ILE A 147 -2.40 -5.95 -8.87
C ILE A 147 -0.94 -5.72 -8.50
N ALA A 148 -0.62 -6.03 -7.25
CA ALA A 148 0.74 -6.03 -6.71
C ALA A 148 1.22 -7.47 -6.54
N SER A 149 2.54 -7.68 -6.66
CA SER A 149 3.14 -9.00 -6.48
C SER A 149 4.40 -8.91 -5.62
N VAL A 150 4.58 -9.89 -4.72
CA VAL A 150 5.78 -9.95 -3.84
C VAL A 150 7.06 -9.95 -4.68
N LYS A 151 7.05 -10.64 -5.83
CA LYS A 151 8.22 -10.81 -6.71
C LYS A 151 8.80 -9.49 -7.22
N GLU A 152 8.00 -8.42 -7.26
CA GLU A 152 8.40 -7.12 -7.82
C GLU A 152 9.50 -6.43 -7.01
N TYR A 153 9.65 -6.78 -5.73
CA TYR A 153 10.64 -6.21 -4.81
C TYR A 153 11.58 -7.25 -4.20
N LEU A 154 11.59 -8.48 -4.73
CA LEU A 154 12.60 -9.47 -4.36
C LEU A 154 13.90 -9.21 -5.13
N PRO A 155 15.07 -9.22 -4.48
CA PRO A 155 16.34 -9.10 -5.19
C PRO A 155 16.60 -10.35 -6.02
N PHE A 156 17.27 -10.20 -7.17
CA PHE A 156 17.79 -11.35 -7.90
C PHE A 156 18.79 -12.13 -7.01
N PRO A 157 18.77 -13.48 -7.00
CA PRO A 157 17.90 -14.38 -7.76
C PRO A 157 16.64 -14.85 -7.00
N ARG A 158 16.27 -14.22 -5.87
CA ARG A 158 15.13 -14.69 -5.06
C ARG A 158 13.79 -14.56 -5.78
N ASP A 159 13.63 -13.57 -6.64
CA ASP A 159 12.45 -13.42 -7.51
C ASP A 159 12.24 -14.65 -8.42
N PHE A 160 13.33 -15.16 -8.98
CA PHE A 160 13.35 -16.36 -9.82
C PHE A 160 12.99 -17.62 -9.03
N PHE A 161 13.64 -17.82 -7.87
CA PHE A 161 13.33 -18.97 -7.01
C PHE A 161 11.93 -18.90 -6.41
N PHE A 162 11.44 -17.71 -6.07
CA PHE A 162 10.05 -17.51 -5.64
C PHE A 162 9.08 -17.95 -6.73
N SER A 163 9.34 -17.60 -7.99
CA SER A 163 8.50 -18.00 -9.12
C SER A 163 8.46 -19.53 -9.31
N LEU A 164 9.59 -20.20 -9.10
CA LEU A 164 9.69 -21.67 -9.19
C LEU A 164 8.98 -22.36 -8.00
N ALA A 165 9.21 -21.87 -6.78
CA ALA A 165 8.56 -22.38 -5.58
C ALA A 165 7.04 -22.10 -5.59
N ALA A 166 6.62 -20.95 -6.12
CA ALA A 166 5.20 -20.60 -6.27
C ALA A 166 4.48 -21.56 -7.24
N LYS A 167 5.13 -21.98 -8.33
CA LYS A 167 4.58 -23.02 -9.22
C LYS A 167 4.43 -24.36 -8.50
N GLY A 168 5.43 -24.77 -7.71
CA GLY A 168 5.39 -26.03 -6.95
C GLY A 168 4.41 -26.03 -5.77
N ARG A 169 4.06 -24.85 -5.23
CA ARG A 169 3.13 -24.69 -4.10
C ARG A 169 1.72 -24.21 -4.51
N GLY A 170 1.42 -24.14 -5.81
CA GLY A 170 0.12 -23.66 -6.30
C GLY A 170 -0.16 -22.17 -6.04
N LEU A 171 0.87 -21.39 -5.70
CA LEU A 171 0.76 -19.93 -5.46
C LEU A 171 0.88 -19.10 -6.74
N HIS A 172 1.03 -19.77 -7.89
CA HIS A 172 1.01 -19.12 -9.19
C HIS A 172 -0.44 -18.76 -9.56
N VAL A 173 -0.80 -17.48 -9.40
CA VAL A 173 -2.13 -17.00 -9.75
C VAL A 173 -2.17 -16.52 -11.21
N ASN A 174 -3.09 -17.09 -11.98
CA ASN A 174 -3.40 -16.58 -13.31
C ASN A 174 -4.36 -15.39 -13.17
N ILE A 175 -3.82 -14.18 -13.29
CA ILE A 175 -4.62 -12.95 -13.21
C ILE A 175 -5.38 -12.81 -14.53
N PRO A 176 -6.73 -12.69 -14.50
CA PRO A 176 -7.51 -12.45 -15.70
C PRO A 176 -7.02 -11.18 -16.41
N ARG A 177 -6.68 -11.29 -17.71
CA ARG A 177 -6.43 -10.11 -18.55
C ARG A 177 -7.76 -9.46 -18.92
N GLN A 178 -8.33 -8.72 -17.98
CA GLN A 178 -9.56 -7.96 -18.16
C GLN A 178 -9.25 -6.45 -18.06
N ALA A 179 -10.07 -5.62 -18.70
CA ALA A 179 -9.86 -4.18 -18.82
C ALA A 179 -9.81 -3.43 -17.46
N ASN A 180 -10.28 -4.07 -16.39
CA ASN A 180 -10.31 -3.52 -15.04
C ASN A 180 -9.15 -4.01 -14.14
N PHE A 181 -8.21 -4.79 -14.67
CA PHE A 181 -7.00 -5.24 -13.97
C PHE A 181 -5.77 -4.48 -14.48
N PHE A 182 -5.07 -3.82 -13.55
CA PHE A 182 -3.92 -2.97 -13.83
C PHE A 182 -2.71 -3.47 -13.03
N SER A 183 -1.50 -3.41 -13.59
CA SER A 183 -0.29 -3.80 -12.85
C SER A 183 0.24 -2.63 -12.02
N PHE A 184 0.47 -2.85 -10.72
CA PHE A 184 1.11 -1.85 -9.86
C PHE A 184 2.49 -1.46 -10.41
N LYS A 185 3.30 -2.44 -10.82
CA LYS A 185 4.63 -2.21 -11.40
C LYS A 185 4.59 -1.31 -12.64
N GLN A 186 3.62 -1.53 -13.55
CA GLN A 186 3.50 -0.71 -14.76
C GLN A 186 3.06 0.73 -14.45
N MET A 187 2.33 0.97 -13.36
CA MET A 187 1.94 2.31 -12.94
C MET A 187 3.10 3.14 -12.40
N ILE A 188 4.22 2.51 -12.04
CA ILE A 188 5.39 3.18 -11.45
C ILE A 188 6.64 3.08 -12.34
N GLN A 189 6.45 2.88 -13.64
CA GLN A 189 7.49 2.80 -14.67
C GLN A 189 7.50 4.02 -15.58
#